data_AF-A0A7W8ACZ2-F1
#
_entry.id   AF-A0A7W8ACZ2-F1
#
_cell.length_a   1.000
_cell.length_b   1.000
_cell.length_c   1.000
_cell.angle_alpha   90.00
_cell.angle_beta   90.00
_cell.angle_gamma   90.00
#
_symmetry.space_group_name_H-M   'P 1'
#
loop_
_entity.id
_entity.type
_entity.pdbx_description
1 polymer ?
#
loop_
_entity_poly.entity_id
_entity_poly.type
_entity_poly.pdbx_seq_one_letter_code
_entity_poly.pdbx_strand_id
1 'polypeptide(L)'
;MANPERSTELLWGAKGRGGLNLERIVRAGIELADAEGLAAVSMRRVAERLGYTTMSLYRHVPGKAELVDLMRDTALGTEPDLGPPRGWRADTEAWARSGLEFYRRHPWLLESAGVRHVPGPNSIAGFEQALAIVAATGLRPAQVVAVVGLVGHFVESAAREVVETTRIERRTGVGHDEWWGARDSLYQHLDRYPTLTRIYEEGGFDEPLDPFEFGLQRVLDGIEALIRDEVRDETRCAVCGKVIDPAETGRPRAYCSRACQQKAYRRRKV
;
A
#
# COMPACT_ATOMS: atom_id res chain seq x y z
N MET A 1 26.44 1.40 -5.47
CA MET A 1 25.28 2.33 -5.40
C MET A 1 24.67 2.37 -6.79
N ALA A 2 23.36 2.23 -6.93
CA ALA A 2 22.70 2.24 -8.24
C ALA A 2 22.96 3.57 -8.96
N ASN A 3 23.07 3.56 -10.29
CA ASN A 3 23.04 4.80 -11.06
C ASN A 3 21.56 5.14 -11.38
N PRO A 4 21.00 6.23 -10.81
CA PRO A 4 19.58 6.56 -10.99
C PRO A 4 19.20 6.84 -12.44
N GLU A 5 20.09 7.47 -13.22
CA GLU A 5 19.83 7.80 -14.63
C GLU A 5 19.77 6.54 -15.50
N ARG A 6 20.70 5.60 -15.30
CA ARG A 6 20.65 4.31 -16.01
C ARG A 6 19.44 3.46 -15.61
N SER A 7 19.06 3.50 -14.34
CA SER A 7 17.84 2.80 -13.88
C SER A 7 16.61 3.42 -14.54
N THR A 8 16.56 4.75 -14.65
CA THR A 8 15.51 5.48 -15.37
C THR A 8 15.47 5.08 -16.84
N GLU A 9 16.60 5.06 -17.56
CA GLU A 9 16.66 4.66 -18.96
C GLU A 9 16.21 3.22 -19.19
N LEU A 10 16.52 2.30 -18.27
CA LEU A 10 16.10 0.90 -18.37
C LEU A 10 14.61 0.72 -18.09
N LEU A 11 14.06 1.45 -17.11
CA LEU A 11 12.65 1.39 -16.73
C LEU A 11 11.73 2.12 -17.73
N TRP A 12 12.17 3.28 -18.21
CA TRP A 12 11.38 4.20 -19.02
C TRP A 12 11.78 4.22 -20.50
N GLY A 13 12.88 3.56 -20.86
CA GLY A 13 13.32 3.43 -22.24
C GLY A 13 12.23 2.80 -23.11
N ALA A 14 12.06 3.33 -24.32
CA ALA A 14 11.02 2.89 -25.26
C ALA A 14 10.95 1.35 -25.33
N LYS A 15 9.78 0.80 -24.99
CA LYS A 15 9.40 -0.63 -25.09
C LYS A 15 10.00 -1.22 -26.38
N GLY A 16 11.16 -1.87 -26.30
CA GLY A 16 11.83 -2.43 -27.49
C GLY A 16 13.36 -2.41 -27.53
N ARG A 17 14.09 -1.64 -26.71
CA ARG A 17 15.57 -1.69 -26.74
C ARG A 17 16.19 -2.76 -25.83
N GLY A 18 15.49 -3.20 -24.80
CA GLY A 18 15.79 -4.42 -24.07
C GLY A 18 14.89 -5.54 -24.58
N GLY A 19 15.28 -6.24 -25.65
CA GLY A 19 14.43 -7.28 -26.27
C GLY A 19 14.04 -8.42 -25.32
N LEU A 20 13.36 -9.46 -25.83
CA LEU A 20 12.92 -10.68 -25.11
C LEU A 20 13.93 -11.21 -24.06
N ASN A 21 15.23 -10.99 -24.23
CA ASN A 21 16.27 -11.35 -23.27
C ASN A 21 16.24 -10.53 -21.96
N LEU A 22 15.94 -9.24 -21.98
CA LEU A 22 15.84 -8.43 -20.75
C LEU A 22 14.66 -8.89 -19.89
N GLU A 23 13.48 -9.05 -20.50
CA GLU A 23 12.30 -9.57 -19.80
C GLU A 23 12.55 -10.96 -19.21
N ARG A 24 13.25 -11.84 -19.93
CA ARG A 24 13.65 -13.16 -19.42
C ARG A 24 14.62 -13.08 -18.25
N ILE A 25 15.59 -12.17 -18.29
CA ILE A 25 16.53 -11.92 -17.18
C ILE A 25 15.78 -11.46 -15.94
N VAL A 26 14.89 -10.47 -16.09
CA VAL A 26 14.11 -9.91 -14.99
C VAL A 26 13.19 -10.96 -14.38
N ARG A 27 12.46 -11.73 -15.21
CA ARG A 27 11.58 -12.81 -14.75
C ARG A 27 12.35 -13.90 -14.00
N ALA A 28 13.50 -14.33 -14.50
CA ALA A 28 14.33 -15.30 -13.79
C ALA A 28 14.85 -14.77 -12.45
N GLY A 29 15.11 -13.45 -12.36
CA GLY A 29 15.41 -12.78 -11.10
C GLY A 29 14.24 -12.82 -10.11
N ILE A 30 13.02 -12.51 -10.56
CA ILE A 30 11.79 -12.58 -9.75
C ILE A 30 11.57 -14.01 -9.25
N GLU A 31 11.60 -15.01 -10.13
CA GLU A 31 11.39 -16.41 -9.74
C GLU A 31 12.45 -16.92 -8.75
N LEU A 32 13.69 -16.43 -8.84
CA LEU A 32 14.74 -16.74 -7.87
C LEU A 32 14.48 -16.06 -6.52
N ALA A 33 14.03 -14.81 -6.54
CA ALA A 33 13.72 -14.06 -5.33
C ALA A 33 12.47 -14.60 -4.61
N ASP A 34 11.45 -15.02 -5.34
CA ASP A 34 10.23 -15.64 -4.80
C ASP A 34 10.55 -16.97 -4.11
N ALA A 35 11.49 -17.76 -4.67
CA ALA A 35 11.85 -19.07 -4.15
C ALA A 35 12.87 -19.01 -3.00
N GLU A 36 13.86 -18.12 -3.07
CA GLU A 36 15.05 -18.16 -2.19
C GLU A 36 15.36 -16.81 -1.50
N GLY A 37 14.54 -15.78 -1.71
CA GLY A 37 14.73 -14.45 -1.13
C GLY A 37 15.69 -13.55 -1.92
N LEU A 38 15.73 -12.25 -1.58
CA LEU A 38 16.50 -11.25 -2.33
C LEU A 38 18.02 -11.45 -2.20
N ALA A 39 18.46 -12.00 -1.06
CA ALA A 39 19.86 -12.30 -0.80
C ALA A 39 20.42 -13.32 -1.80
N ALA A 40 19.61 -14.29 -2.23
CA ALA A 40 19.98 -15.31 -3.22
C ALA A 40 20.18 -14.74 -4.63
N VAL A 41 19.56 -13.61 -4.95
CA VAL A 41 19.66 -13.01 -6.29
C VAL A 41 21.06 -12.44 -6.52
N SER A 42 21.76 -12.97 -7.52
CA SER A 42 23.04 -12.44 -7.99
C SER A 42 23.13 -12.53 -9.50
N MET A 43 23.93 -11.66 -10.13
CA MET A 43 24.14 -11.69 -11.58
C MET A 43 24.58 -13.08 -12.06
N ARG A 44 25.41 -13.77 -11.26
CA ARG A 44 25.87 -15.13 -11.56
C ARG A 44 24.73 -16.15 -11.53
N ARG A 45 23.95 -16.20 -10.44
CA ARG A 45 22.87 -17.21 -10.30
C ARG A 45 21.76 -17.02 -11.32
N VAL A 46 21.43 -15.77 -11.67
CA VAL A 46 20.46 -15.48 -12.74
C VAL A 46 21.01 -15.93 -14.10
N ALA A 47 22.30 -15.73 -14.37
CA ALA A 47 22.93 -16.21 -15.60
C ALA A 47 22.92 -17.74 -15.70
N GLU A 48 23.31 -18.43 -14.62
CA GLU A 48 23.32 -19.90 -14.53
C GLU A 48 21.93 -20.48 -14.78
N ARG A 49 20.88 -19.92 -14.17
CA ARG A 49 19.49 -20.35 -14.35
C ARG A 49 19.00 -20.21 -15.80
N LEU A 50 19.54 -19.26 -16.54
CA LEU A 50 19.18 -19.02 -17.95
C LEU A 50 20.11 -19.73 -18.95
N GLY A 51 21.13 -20.45 -18.49
CA GLY A 51 22.14 -21.07 -19.37
C GLY A 51 23.05 -20.05 -20.05
N TYR A 52 23.25 -18.88 -19.44
CA TYR A 52 24.05 -17.78 -19.97
C TYR A 52 25.31 -17.53 -19.12
N THR A 53 26.29 -16.83 -19.70
CA THR A 53 27.47 -16.37 -18.94
C THR A 53 27.13 -15.09 -18.18
N THR A 54 27.72 -14.86 -17.01
CA THR A 54 27.53 -13.62 -16.25
C THR A 54 27.87 -12.37 -17.08
N MET A 55 28.91 -12.44 -17.91
CA MET A 55 29.30 -11.36 -18.84
C MET A 55 28.22 -11.01 -19.85
N SER A 56 27.38 -11.98 -20.25
CA SER A 56 26.28 -11.71 -21.17
C SER A 56 25.14 -10.93 -20.51
N LEU A 57 24.86 -11.16 -19.22
CA LEU A 57 23.86 -10.40 -18.47
C LEU A 57 24.26 -8.93 -18.30
N TYR A 58 25.55 -8.65 -18.07
CA TYR A 58 26.05 -7.28 -17.91
C TYR A 58 25.85 -6.39 -19.15
N ARG A 59 25.62 -6.98 -20.33
CA ARG A 59 25.25 -6.23 -21.54
C ARG A 59 23.80 -5.71 -21.51
N HIS A 60 22.95 -6.33 -20.72
CA HIS A 60 21.53 -6.01 -20.60
C HIS A 60 21.23 -5.22 -19.33
N VAL A 61 21.87 -5.60 -18.22
CA VAL A 61 21.65 -4.98 -16.91
C VAL A 61 23.01 -4.68 -16.26
N PRO A 62 23.33 -3.42 -15.93
CA PRO A 62 24.64 -3.02 -15.42
C PRO A 62 25.05 -3.70 -14.10
N GLY A 63 24.07 -4.12 -13.28
CA GLY A 63 24.35 -4.72 -11.99
C GLY A 63 23.10 -5.20 -11.25
N LYS A 64 23.33 -5.75 -10.05
CA LYS A 64 22.25 -6.27 -9.19
C LYS A 64 21.25 -5.18 -8.81
N ALA A 65 21.69 -3.95 -8.58
CA ALA A 65 20.78 -2.88 -8.14
C ALA A 65 19.77 -2.52 -9.23
N GLU A 66 20.24 -2.30 -10.46
CA GLU A 66 19.39 -2.03 -11.63
C GLU A 66 18.48 -3.24 -11.95
N LEU A 67 18.98 -4.47 -11.74
CA LEU A 67 18.16 -5.67 -11.88
C LEU A 67 17.01 -5.68 -10.87
N VAL A 68 17.28 -5.33 -9.61
CA VAL A 68 16.26 -5.28 -8.56
C VAL A 68 15.20 -4.20 -8.84
N ASP A 69 15.60 -3.04 -9.37
CA ASP A 69 14.65 -2.00 -9.79
C ASP A 69 13.73 -2.50 -10.91
N LEU A 70 14.29 -3.18 -11.92
CA LEU A 70 13.52 -3.79 -13.00
C LEU A 70 12.60 -4.92 -12.52
N MET A 71 13.08 -5.77 -11.62
CA MET A 71 12.29 -6.83 -11.00
C MET A 71 11.09 -6.26 -10.24
N ARG A 72 11.32 -5.19 -9.45
CA ARG A 72 10.28 -4.52 -8.68
C ARG A 72 9.19 -3.96 -9.60
N ASP A 73 9.58 -3.19 -10.61
CA ASP A 73 8.60 -2.60 -11.53
C ASP A 73 7.86 -3.68 -12.34
N THR A 74 8.56 -4.71 -12.79
CA THR A 74 7.92 -5.83 -13.53
C THR A 74 6.94 -6.60 -12.66
N ALA A 75 7.26 -6.85 -11.40
CA ALA A 75 6.36 -7.52 -10.47
C ALA A 75 5.08 -6.69 -10.24
N LEU A 76 5.21 -5.37 -10.03
CA LEU A 76 4.07 -4.46 -9.89
C LEU A 76 3.15 -4.46 -11.12
N GLY A 77 3.71 -4.66 -12.32
CA GLY A 77 2.92 -4.81 -13.55
C GLY A 77 2.07 -6.09 -13.63
N THR A 78 2.14 -6.98 -12.64
CA THR A 78 1.32 -8.20 -12.56
C THR A 78 0.11 -8.06 -11.64
N GLU A 79 -0.08 -6.90 -11.00
CA GLU A 79 -1.27 -6.66 -10.19
C GLU A 79 -2.54 -6.71 -11.04
N PRO A 80 -3.61 -7.34 -10.52
CA PRO A 80 -4.86 -7.47 -11.26
C PRO A 80 -5.52 -6.11 -11.45
N ASP A 81 -6.23 -5.96 -12.57
CA ASP A 81 -7.16 -4.85 -12.75
C ASP A 81 -8.28 -4.96 -11.71
N LEU A 82 -8.54 -3.87 -10.99
CA LEU A 82 -9.60 -3.78 -9.99
C LEU A 82 -11.00 -3.73 -10.63
N GLY A 83 -11.06 -3.60 -11.96
CA GLY A 83 -12.30 -3.56 -12.73
C GLY A 83 -13.00 -2.20 -12.65
N PRO A 84 -14.30 -2.13 -13.00
CA PRO A 84 -15.02 -0.86 -13.00
C PRO A 84 -15.14 -0.28 -11.58
N PRO A 85 -15.11 1.06 -11.40
CA PRO A 85 -15.22 1.68 -10.09
C PRO A 85 -16.51 1.30 -9.36
N ARG A 86 -16.39 0.87 -8.10
CA ARG A 86 -17.51 0.49 -7.21
C ARG A 86 -17.71 1.48 -6.07
N GLY A 87 -16.83 2.48 -5.96
CA GLY A 87 -16.85 3.50 -4.94
C GLY A 87 -15.60 3.41 -4.07
N TRP A 88 -15.20 4.57 -3.52
CA TRP A 88 -13.90 4.73 -2.87
C TRP A 88 -13.60 3.64 -1.83
N ARG A 89 -14.58 3.25 -1.01
CA ARG A 89 -14.38 2.26 0.06
C ARG A 89 -14.14 0.87 -0.51
N ALA A 90 -15.02 0.39 -1.38
CA ALA A 90 -14.93 -0.94 -1.98
C ALA A 90 -13.67 -1.10 -2.85
N ASP A 91 -13.27 -0.03 -3.54
CA ASP A 91 -12.08 -0.04 -4.40
C ASP A 91 -10.79 0.06 -3.57
N THR A 92 -10.78 0.84 -2.48
CA THR A 92 -9.65 0.87 -1.54
C THR A 92 -9.46 -0.48 -0.83
N GLU A 93 -10.56 -1.15 -0.46
CA GLU A 93 -10.51 -2.50 0.10
C GLU A 93 -9.92 -3.52 -0.88
N ALA A 94 -10.37 -3.49 -2.14
CA ALA A 94 -9.87 -4.40 -3.17
C ALA A 94 -8.38 -4.14 -3.45
N TRP A 95 -7.99 -2.88 -3.52
CA TRP A 95 -6.59 -2.48 -3.64
C TRP A 95 -5.74 -2.97 -2.46
N ALA A 96 -6.20 -2.79 -1.22
CA ALA A 96 -5.48 -3.24 -0.03
C ALA A 96 -5.30 -4.77 0.02
N ARG A 97 -6.36 -5.53 -0.30
CA ARG A 97 -6.31 -7.00 -0.37
C ARG A 97 -5.41 -7.49 -1.50
N SER A 98 -5.46 -6.86 -2.66
CA SER A 98 -4.53 -7.13 -3.78
C SER A 98 -3.09 -6.90 -3.36
N GLY A 99 -2.81 -5.79 -2.68
CA GLY A 99 -1.48 -5.47 -2.19
C GLY A 99 -0.96 -6.49 -1.16
N LEU A 100 -1.82 -6.96 -0.24
CA LEU A 100 -1.44 -8.01 0.70
C LEU A 100 -1.08 -9.31 -0.02
N GLU A 101 -1.89 -9.74 -0.98
CA GLU A 101 -1.62 -10.95 -1.77
C GLU A 101 -0.38 -10.79 -2.65
N PHE A 102 -0.15 -9.58 -3.18
CA PHE A 102 1.06 -9.26 -3.93
C PHE A 102 2.32 -9.43 -3.08
N TYR A 103 2.34 -8.91 -1.84
CA TYR A 103 3.48 -9.12 -0.94
C TYR A 103 3.63 -10.57 -0.47
N ARG A 104 2.53 -11.34 -0.36
CA ARG A 104 2.60 -12.78 -0.09
C ARG A 104 3.26 -13.55 -1.24
N ARG A 105 2.96 -13.19 -2.49
CA ARG A 105 3.59 -13.77 -3.69
C ARG A 105 5.05 -13.36 -3.83
N HIS A 106 5.39 -12.12 -3.47
CA HIS A 106 6.72 -11.52 -3.65
C HIS A 106 7.32 -10.99 -2.33
N PRO A 107 7.57 -11.85 -1.32
CA PRO A 107 7.97 -11.42 0.03
C PRO A 107 9.31 -10.67 0.07
N TRP A 108 10.17 -10.90 -0.93
CA TRP A 108 11.46 -10.21 -1.09
C TRP A 108 11.33 -8.69 -1.29
N LEU A 109 10.15 -8.19 -1.71
CA LEU A 109 9.90 -6.75 -1.84
C LEU A 109 9.87 -6.03 -0.48
N LEU A 110 9.57 -6.75 0.61
CA LEU A 110 9.60 -6.21 1.96
C LEU A 110 11.04 -6.10 2.52
N GLU A 111 11.96 -6.92 2.01
CA GLU A 111 13.40 -6.88 2.33
C GLU A 111 14.10 -5.69 1.66
N SER A 112 13.54 -5.16 0.58
CA SER A 112 14.13 -4.05 -0.18
C SER A 112 13.70 -2.66 0.34
N ALA A 113 12.82 -2.59 1.33
CA ALA A 113 12.32 -1.33 1.87
C ALA A 113 13.45 -0.57 2.58
N GLY A 114 13.76 0.63 2.08
CA GLY A 114 14.85 1.47 2.57
C GLY A 114 15.87 1.84 1.51
N VAL A 115 15.88 1.15 0.36
CA VAL A 115 16.64 1.58 -0.82
C VAL A 115 15.77 2.59 -1.59
N ARG A 116 16.32 3.78 -1.88
CA ARG A 116 15.67 4.72 -2.81
C ARG A 116 15.64 4.07 -4.20
N HIS A 117 14.49 3.57 -4.60
CA HIS A 117 14.27 2.99 -5.92
C HIS A 117 13.81 4.08 -6.89
N VAL A 118 14.25 3.99 -8.14
CA VAL A 118 13.71 4.81 -9.22
C VAL A 118 12.35 4.22 -9.59
N PRO A 119 11.24 4.99 -9.50
CA PRO A 119 9.94 4.46 -9.88
C PRO A 119 9.90 4.22 -11.38
N GLY A 120 9.50 3.02 -11.79
CA GLY A 120 9.25 2.69 -13.18
C GLY A 120 7.79 2.91 -13.59
N PRO A 121 7.44 2.62 -14.86
CA PRO A 121 6.11 2.86 -15.40
C PRO A 121 5.00 2.10 -14.67
N ASN A 122 5.23 0.85 -14.25
CA ASN A 122 4.21 0.08 -13.53
C ASN A 122 4.02 0.62 -12.11
N SER A 123 5.11 1.01 -11.43
CA SER A 123 5.03 1.65 -10.12
C SER A 123 4.24 2.97 -10.16
N ILE A 124 4.42 3.77 -11.21
CA ILE A 124 3.66 5.01 -11.39
C ILE A 124 2.20 4.72 -11.73
N ALA A 125 1.92 3.73 -12.59
CA ALA A 125 0.56 3.34 -12.94
C ALA A 125 -0.24 2.85 -11.70
N GLY A 126 0.37 2.03 -10.85
CA GLY A 126 -0.25 1.58 -9.60
C GLY A 126 -0.52 2.73 -8.63
N PHE A 127 0.42 3.69 -8.52
CA PHE A 127 0.23 4.87 -7.67
C PHE A 127 -0.88 5.79 -8.21
N GLU A 128 -0.93 6.00 -9.53
CA GLU A 128 -2.00 6.76 -10.19
C GLU A 128 -3.37 6.14 -9.93
N GLN A 129 -3.49 4.80 -10.04
CA GLN A 129 -4.73 4.09 -9.75
C GLN A 129 -5.18 4.29 -8.29
N ALA A 130 -4.26 4.17 -7.33
CA ALA A 130 -4.56 4.39 -5.92
C ALA A 130 -5.00 5.84 -5.64
N LEU A 131 -4.32 6.83 -6.24
CA LEU A 131 -4.71 8.24 -6.15
C LEU A 131 -6.10 8.47 -6.75
N ALA A 132 -6.41 7.88 -7.89
CA ALA A 132 -7.69 8.05 -8.57
C ALA A 132 -8.88 7.57 -7.72
N ILE A 133 -8.72 6.44 -7.01
CA ILE A 133 -9.75 5.91 -6.09
C ILE A 133 -10.11 6.94 -5.02
N VAL A 134 -9.09 7.54 -4.38
CA VAL A 134 -9.28 8.47 -3.27
C VAL A 134 -9.65 9.87 -3.75
N ALA A 135 -9.13 10.33 -4.89
CA ALA A 135 -9.45 11.63 -5.47
C ALA A 135 -10.94 11.79 -5.79
N ALA A 136 -11.65 10.68 -6.05
CA ALA A 136 -13.09 10.68 -6.29
C ALA A 136 -13.94 11.07 -5.06
N THR A 137 -13.33 11.19 -3.86
CA THR A 137 -14.03 11.51 -2.60
C THR A 137 -14.23 13.01 -2.34
N GLY A 138 -13.56 13.89 -3.11
CA GLY A 138 -13.59 15.34 -2.89
C GLY A 138 -12.61 15.86 -1.85
N LEU A 139 -11.77 14.98 -1.27
CA LEU A 139 -10.67 15.39 -0.40
C LEU A 139 -9.67 16.32 -1.11
N ARG A 140 -9.01 17.19 -0.36
CA ARG A 140 -7.96 18.07 -0.89
C ARG A 140 -6.77 17.23 -1.38
N PRO A 141 -6.01 17.68 -2.39
CA PRO A 141 -4.91 16.89 -2.96
C PRO A 141 -3.90 16.36 -1.94
N ALA A 142 -3.55 17.15 -0.92
CA ALA A 142 -2.64 16.71 0.14
C ALA A 142 -3.23 15.58 1.01
N GLN A 143 -4.54 15.60 1.27
CA GLN A 143 -5.24 14.54 1.99
C GLN A 143 -5.33 13.27 1.13
N VAL A 144 -5.55 13.39 -0.18
CA VAL A 144 -5.55 12.24 -1.11
C VAL A 144 -4.23 11.49 -1.02
N VAL A 145 -3.10 12.19 -1.14
CA VAL A 145 -1.76 11.57 -1.03
C VAL A 145 -1.55 10.96 0.36
N ALA A 146 -1.95 11.66 1.43
CA ALA A 146 -1.80 11.16 2.79
C ALA A 146 -2.64 9.89 3.05
N VAL A 147 -3.85 9.80 2.51
CA VAL A 147 -4.73 8.63 2.64
C VAL A 147 -4.16 7.43 1.86
N VAL A 148 -3.70 7.64 0.63
CA VAL A 148 -3.02 6.58 -0.15
C VAL A 148 -1.78 6.08 0.60
N GLY A 149 -0.96 6.98 1.16
CA GLY A 149 0.19 6.61 1.98
C GLY A 149 -0.21 5.85 3.24
N LEU A 150 -1.26 6.28 3.95
CA LEU A 150 -1.76 5.61 5.15
C LEU A 150 -2.16 4.16 4.88
N VAL A 151 -2.98 3.94 3.85
CA VAL A 151 -3.44 2.60 3.47
C VAL A 151 -2.27 1.75 2.95
N GLY A 152 -1.39 2.32 2.13
CA GLY A 152 -0.20 1.63 1.63
C GLY A 152 0.73 1.17 2.75
N HIS A 153 1.04 2.04 3.72
CA HIS A 153 1.86 1.68 4.88
C HIS A 153 1.19 0.65 5.79
N PHE A 154 -0.13 0.72 5.94
CA PHE A 154 -0.89 -0.29 6.67
C PHE A 154 -0.75 -1.67 6.00
N VAL A 155 -0.96 -1.75 4.68
CA VAL A 155 -0.82 -3.00 3.91
C VAL A 155 0.61 -3.54 4.00
N GLU A 156 1.62 -2.68 3.84
CA GLU A 156 3.03 -3.09 3.95
C GLU A 156 3.35 -3.63 5.34
N SER A 157 2.86 -2.98 6.40
CA SER A 157 3.09 -3.41 7.78
C SER A 157 2.42 -4.76 8.08
N ALA A 158 1.16 -4.93 7.67
CA ALA A 158 0.45 -6.20 7.82
C ALA A 158 1.11 -7.32 7.00
N ALA A 159 1.58 -7.02 5.79
CA ALA A 159 2.30 -7.98 4.97
C ALA A 159 3.62 -8.45 5.62
N ARG A 160 4.36 -7.54 6.28
CA ARG A 160 5.57 -7.90 7.03
C ARG A 160 5.28 -8.90 8.14
N GLU A 161 4.23 -8.67 8.90
CA GLU A 161 3.82 -9.56 9.99
C GLU A 161 3.48 -10.97 9.47
N VAL A 162 2.70 -11.05 8.39
CA VAL A 162 2.34 -12.33 7.76
C VAL A 162 3.58 -13.06 7.23
N VAL A 163 4.47 -12.34 6.53
CA VAL A 163 5.69 -12.92 5.96
C VAL A 163 6.65 -13.40 7.05
N GLU A 164 6.83 -12.62 8.13
CA GLU A 164 7.70 -13.01 9.25
C GLU A 164 7.13 -14.21 10.02
N THR A 165 5.83 -14.25 10.26
CA THR A 165 5.17 -15.42 10.87
C THR A 165 5.39 -16.67 10.04
N THR A 166 5.12 -16.61 8.73
CA THR A 166 5.34 -17.72 7.80
C THR A 166 6.81 -18.17 7.77
N ARG A 167 7.76 -17.22 7.85
CA ARG A 167 9.21 -17.53 7.90
C ARG A 167 9.60 -18.23 9.18
N ILE A 168 9.09 -17.77 10.32
CA ILE A 168 9.34 -18.38 11.62
C ILE A 168 8.85 -19.83 11.59
N GLU A 169 7.60 -20.06 11.19
CA GLU A 169 7.01 -21.40 11.10
C GLU A 169 7.80 -22.32 10.18
N ARG A 170 8.21 -21.86 8.99
CA ARG A 170 9.06 -22.64 8.07
C ARG A 170 10.42 -23.01 8.67
N ARG A 171 11.00 -22.14 9.50
CA ARG A 171 12.32 -22.36 10.12
C ARG A 171 12.26 -23.23 11.36
N THR A 172 11.23 -23.06 12.18
CA THR A 172 11.07 -23.77 13.47
C THR A 172 10.30 -25.07 13.33
N GLY A 173 9.45 -25.19 12.29
CA GLY A 173 8.48 -26.27 12.15
C GLY A 173 7.29 -26.17 13.11
N VAL A 174 7.18 -25.08 13.88
CA VAL A 174 6.17 -24.88 14.93
C VAL A 174 5.24 -23.74 14.52
N GLY A 175 3.94 -24.02 14.47
CA GLY A 175 2.91 -23.03 14.16
C GLY A 175 2.73 -21.98 15.26
N HIS A 176 2.15 -20.82 14.93
CA HIS A 176 1.93 -19.74 15.91
C HIS A 176 1.15 -20.19 17.16
N ASP A 177 0.04 -20.92 16.97
CA ASP A 177 -0.82 -21.36 18.08
C ASP A 177 -0.15 -22.45 18.93
N GLU A 178 0.58 -23.35 18.29
CA GLU A 178 1.39 -24.37 18.98
C GLU A 178 2.50 -23.70 19.80
N TRP A 179 3.12 -22.64 19.26
CA TRP A 179 4.14 -21.87 19.96
C TRP A 179 3.56 -21.20 21.21
N TRP A 180 2.37 -20.60 21.16
CA TRP A 180 1.74 -20.00 22.34
C TRP A 180 1.22 -21.04 23.33
N GLY A 181 0.57 -22.11 22.85
CA GLY A 181 0.00 -23.17 23.70
C GLY A 181 1.04 -23.97 24.48
N ALA A 182 2.29 -24.05 24.01
CA ALA A 182 3.37 -24.75 24.71
C ALA A 182 3.96 -24.00 25.93
N ARG A 183 3.43 -22.82 26.29
CA ARG A 183 4.02 -21.93 27.30
C ARG A 183 3.20 -21.79 28.58
N ASP A 184 2.70 -22.90 29.11
CA ASP A 184 1.92 -22.92 30.35
C ASP A 184 2.60 -22.22 31.55
N SER A 185 3.94 -22.30 31.62
CA SER A 185 4.73 -21.64 32.67
C SER A 185 4.74 -20.11 32.54
N LEU A 186 4.50 -19.55 31.36
CA LEU A 186 4.39 -18.10 31.17
C LEU A 186 3.15 -17.56 31.90
N TYR A 187 2.04 -18.30 31.87
CA TYR A 187 0.79 -17.89 32.53
C TYR A 187 0.95 -17.67 34.03
N GLN A 188 1.80 -18.47 34.69
CA GLN A 188 2.11 -18.33 36.12
C GLN A 188 2.77 -16.99 36.49
N HIS A 189 3.26 -16.24 35.50
CA HIS A 189 3.91 -14.95 35.71
C HIS A 189 3.02 -13.77 35.30
N LEU A 190 1.86 -14.03 34.65
CA LEU A 190 1.02 -12.98 34.10
C LEU A 190 0.24 -12.21 35.17
N ASP A 191 0.02 -12.79 36.36
CA ASP A 191 -0.66 -12.16 37.52
C ASP A 191 -0.09 -10.78 37.91
N ARG A 192 1.16 -10.50 37.53
CA ARG A 192 1.82 -9.20 37.74
C ARG A 192 1.33 -8.10 36.78
N TYR A 193 0.60 -8.45 35.71
CA TYR A 193 0.17 -7.57 34.63
C TYR A 193 -1.36 -7.48 34.58
N PRO A 194 -1.98 -6.64 35.44
CA PRO A 194 -3.41 -6.70 35.71
C PRO A 194 -4.30 -6.52 34.48
N THR A 195 -3.91 -5.67 33.51
CA THR A 195 -4.66 -5.49 32.27
C THR A 195 -4.61 -6.73 31.39
N LEU A 196 -3.44 -7.36 31.25
CA LEU A 196 -3.26 -8.55 30.44
C LEU A 196 -4.01 -9.74 31.05
N THR A 197 -3.88 -9.94 32.36
CA THR A 197 -4.62 -10.95 33.12
C THR A 197 -6.11 -10.79 32.89
N ARG A 198 -6.65 -9.58 33.09
CA ARG A 198 -8.09 -9.32 32.88
C ARG A 198 -8.55 -9.64 31.47
N ILE A 199 -7.84 -9.19 30.43
CA ILE A 199 -8.22 -9.46 29.03
C ILE A 199 -8.14 -10.96 28.72
N TYR A 200 -7.13 -11.65 29.23
CA TYR A 200 -6.97 -13.08 29.08
C TYR A 200 -8.11 -13.86 29.77
N GLU A 201 -8.42 -13.52 31.03
CA GLU A 201 -9.52 -14.13 31.80
C GLU A 201 -10.91 -13.84 31.18
N GLU A 202 -11.07 -12.71 30.52
CA GLU A 202 -12.26 -12.35 29.74
C GLU A 202 -12.32 -13.08 28.37
N GLY A 203 -11.36 -13.94 28.05
CA GLY A 203 -11.30 -14.72 26.81
C GLY A 203 -10.84 -13.91 25.59
N GLY A 204 -10.16 -12.77 25.79
CA GLY A 204 -9.74 -11.87 24.73
C GLY A 204 -8.76 -12.44 23.70
N PHE A 205 -8.25 -13.66 23.93
CA PHE A 205 -7.37 -14.39 23.02
C PHE A 205 -7.98 -15.72 22.53
N ASP A 206 -9.20 -16.06 22.95
CA ASP A 206 -9.84 -17.35 22.62
C ASP A 206 -10.32 -17.39 21.17
N GLU A 207 -10.76 -16.25 20.64
CA GLU A 207 -11.17 -16.05 19.25
C GLU A 207 -10.43 -14.85 18.65
N PRO A 208 -9.17 -15.02 18.21
CA PRO A 208 -8.39 -13.92 17.66
C PRO A 208 -9.02 -13.39 16.36
N LEU A 209 -9.17 -12.07 16.29
CA LEU A 209 -9.60 -11.40 15.05
C LEU A 209 -8.48 -11.44 14.01
N ASP A 210 -8.83 -11.51 12.73
CA ASP A 210 -7.88 -11.30 11.64
C ASP A 210 -7.30 -9.86 11.75
N PRO A 211 -6.01 -9.69 12.05
CA PRO A 211 -5.43 -8.36 12.28
C PRO A 211 -5.50 -7.46 11.05
N PHE A 212 -5.39 -8.05 9.85
CA PHE A 212 -5.45 -7.30 8.59
C PHE A 212 -6.87 -6.82 8.32
N GLU A 213 -7.87 -7.70 8.36
CA GLU A 213 -9.25 -7.29 8.08
C GLU A 213 -9.79 -6.34 9.17
N PHE A 214 -9.48 -6.61 10.44
CA PHE A 214 -9.85 -5.68 11.52
C PHE A 214 -9.19 -4.32 11.32
N GLY A 215 -7.87 -4.29 11.09
CA GLY A 215 -7.12 -3.05 10.89
C GLY A 215 -7.59 -2.27 9.67
N LEU A 216 -7.84 -2.95 8.55
CA LEU A 216 -8.32 -2.34 7.31
C LEU A 216 -9.65 -1.64 7.55
N GLN A 217 -10.60 -2.31 8.19
CA GLN A 217 -11.90 -1.70 8.49
C GLN A 217 -11.76 -0.48 9.40
N ARG A 218 -10.91 -0.51 10.43
CA ARG A 218 -10.68 0.65 11.30
C ARG A 218 -10.02 1.83 10.57
N VAL A 219 -9.06 1.57 9.70
CA VAL A 219 -8.42 2.61 8.86
C VAL A 219 -9.46 3.25 7.95
N LEU A 220 -10.30 2.45 7.28
CA LEU A 220 -11.33 2.95 6.37
C LEU A 220 -12.43 3.71 7.10
N ASP A 221 -12.84 3.28 8.30
CA ASP A 221 -13.80 4.01 9.13
C ASP A 221 -13.26 5.40 9.52
N GLY A 222 -11.97 5.51 9.80
CA GLY A 222 -11.30 6.78 10.05
C GLY A 222 -11.26 7.70 8.82
N ILE A 223 -11.00 7.14 7.63
CA ILE A 223 -11.04 7.88 6.36
C ILE A 223 -12.47 8.33 6.04
N GLU A 224 -13.47 7.49 6.28
CA GLU A 224 -14.88 7.85 6.09
C GLU A 224 -15.30 9.01 6.99
N ALA A 225 -14.83 9.03 8.24
CA ALA A 225 -15.04 10.15 9.14
C ALA A 225 -14.39 11.43 8.61
N LEU A 226 -13.16 11.36 8.10
CA LEU A 226 -12.46 12.49 7.47
C LEU A 226 -13.24 13.04 6.27
N ILE A 227 -13.68 12.16 5.36
CA ILE A 227 -14.46 12.56 4.17
C ILE A 227 -15.75 13.25 4.60
N ARG A 228 -16.47 12.68 5.57
CA ARG A 228 -17.71 13.26 6.10
C ARG A 228 -17.48 14.65 6.70
N ASP A 229 -16.39 14.84 7.43
CA ASP A 229 -16.10 16.11 8.09
C ASP A 229 -15.67 17.18 7.07
N GLU A 230 -14.89 16.83 6.04
CA GLU A 230 -14.56 17.74 4.93
C GLU A 230 -15.82 18.18 4.15
N VAL A 231 -16.75 17.25 3.88
CA VAL A 231 -18.04 17.56 3.25
C VAL A 231 -18.92 18.46 4.14
N ARG A 232 -18.77 18.41 5.46
CA ARG A 232 -19.45 19.33 6.39
C ARG A 232 -18.82 20.72 6.41
N ASP A 233 -17.49 20.78 6.29
CA ASP A 233 -16.73 22.03 6.23
C ASP A 233 -16.83 22.75 4.87
N GLU A 234 -17.28 22.05 3.82
CA GLU A 234 -17.76 22.70 2.59
C GLU A 234 -18.84 23.73 2.93
N THR A 235 -18.47 25.01 2.88
CA THR A 235 -19.39 26.09 3.19
C THR A 235 -20.41 26.18 2.06
N ARG A 236 -21.62 25.64 2.26
CA ARG A 236 -22.70 25.70 1.28
C ARG A 236 -23.60 26.90 1.52
N CYS A 237 -24.07 27.49 0.43
CA CYS A 237 -25.04 28.57 0.50
C CYS A 237 -26.34 28.10 1.15
N ALA A 238 -26.72 28.76 2.24
CA ALA A 238 -27.93 28.45 3.02
C ALA A 238 -29.27 28.61 2.25
N VAL A 239 -29.23 29.05 0.98
CA VAL A 239 -30.42 29.28 0.15
C VAL A 239 -30.46 28.39 -1.09
N CYS A 240 -29.33 28.18 -1.76
CA CYS A 240 -29.29 27.46 -3.03
C CYS A 240 -28.41 26.21 -3.00
N GLY A 241 -27.74 25.92 -1.88
CA GLY A 241 -26.89 24.73 -1.71
C GLY A 241 -25.56 24.76 -2.47
N LYS A 242 -25.27 25.81 -3.25
CA LYS A 242 -23.99 25.97 -3.95
C LYS A 242 -22.84 26.05 -2.96
N VAL A 243 -21.76 25.33 -3.22
CA VAL A 243 -20.49 25.47 -2.50
C VAL A 243 -19.99 26.91 -2.64
N ILE A 244 -19.54 27.48 -1.54
CA ILE A 244 -18.99 28.81 -1.44
C ILE A 244 -17.51 28.65 -1.12
N ASP A 245 -16.67 29.30 -1.91
CA ASP A 245 -15.23 29.30 -1.65
C ASP A 245 -14.97 29.87 -0.25
N PRO A 246 -14.19 29.16 0.58
CA PRO A 246 -13.81 29.66 1.89
C PRO A 246 -13.09 31.00 1.73
N ALA A 247 -13.46 31.98 2.56
CA ALA A 247 -12.82 33.29 2.52
C ALA A 247 -11.38 33.16 3.03
N GLU A 248 -10.39 33.67 2.29
CA GLU A 248 -8.97 33.65 2.70
C GLU A 248 -8.73 34.34 4.06
N THR A 249 -9.59 35.30 4.43
CA THR A 249 -9.64 35.93 5.75
C THR A 249 -11.08 36.31 6.13
N GLY A 250 -11.41 36.27 7.44
CA GLY A 250 -12.69 36.71 7.98
C GLY A 250 -13.74 35.62 8.20
N ARG A 251 -14.97 36.02 8.58
CA ARG A 251 -16.07 35.10 8.89
C ARG A 251 -16.54 34.36 7.62
N PRO A 252 -16.79 33.03 7.67
CA PRO A 252 -17.27 32.26 6.52
C PRO A 252 -18.53 32.87 5.89
N ARG A 253 -18.57 32.90 4.56
CA ARG A 253 -19.71 33.43 3.79
C ARG A 253 -20.89 32.46 3.86
N ALA A 254 -22.04 32.89 4.36
CA ALA A 254 -23.26 32.06 4.40
C ALA A 254 -24.03 32.00 3.06
N TYR A 255 -23.73 32.89 2.10
CA TYR A 255 -24.45 33.01 0.83
C TYR A 255 -23.50 33.16 -0.36
N CYS A 256 -23.78 32.46 -1.47
CA CYS A 256 -22.94 32.49 -2.67
C CYS A 256 -23.10 33.78 -3.51
N SER A 257 -24.16 34.56 -3.28
CA SER A 257 -24.44 35.80 -4.00
C SER A 257 -25.37 36.73 -3.23
N ARG A 258 -25.37 38.02 -3.58
CA ARG A 258 -26.35 39.01 -3.04
C ARG A 258 -27.80 38.59 -3.28
N ALA A 259 -28.09 37.92 -4.40
CA ALA A 259 -29.42 37.41 -4.71
C ALA A 259 -29.87 36.33 -3.72
N CYS A 260 -28.98 35.40 -3.35
CA CYS A 260 -29.26 34.39 -2.32
C CYS A 260 -29.46 35.03 -0.95
N GLN A 261 -28.62 36.00 -0.59
CA GLN A 261 -28.77 36.75 0.66
C GLN A 261 -30.12 37.46 0.75
N GLN A 262 -30.57 38.13 -0.32
CA GLN A 262 -31.88 38.80 -0.35
C GLN A 262 -33.05 37.81 -0.25
N LYS A 263 -32.97 36.64 -0.89
CA LYS A 263 -33.98 35.57 -0.75
C LYS A 263 -34.10 35.09 0.70
N ALA A 264 -32.99 34.88 1.41
CA ALA A 264 -33.00 34.52 2.82
C ALA A 264 -33.68 35.58 3.69
N TYR A 265 -33.35 36.87 3.48
CA TYR A 265 -33.96 37.96 4.24
C TYR A 265 -35.47 38.09 4.03
N ARG A 266 -35.96 37.86 2.80
CA ARG A 266 -37.41 37.86 2.51
C ARG A 266 -38.14 36.72 3.23
N ARG A 267 -37.55 35.52 3.30
CA ARG A 267 -38.15 34.36 3.98
C ARG A 267 -38.25 34.52 5.51
N ARG A 268 -37.45 35.40 6.13
CA ARG A 268 -37.49 35.67 7.58
C ARG A 268 -38.50 36.76 7.97
N LYS A 269 -39.07 37.47 7.00
CA LYS A 269 -40.04 38.57 7.21
C LYS A 269 -41.50 38.15 7.01
N VAL A 270 -41.73 36.89 6.65
CA VAL A 270 -43.04 36.23 6.55
C VAL A 270 -43.15 35.28 7.72
#